data_AF-A0AA43L2Z6-F1
#
_entry.id   AF-A0AA43L2Z6-F1
#
_cell.length_a   1.000
_cell.length_b   1.000
_cell.length_c   1.000
_cell.angle_alpha   90.00
_cell.angle_beta   90.00
_cell.angle_gamma   90.00
#
_symmetry.space_group_name_H-M   'P 1'
#
loop_
_entity.id
_entity.type
_entity.pdbx_description
1 polymer ?
#
loop_
_entity_poly.entity_id
_entity_poly.type
_entity_poly.pdbx_seq_one_letter_code
_entity_poly.pdbx_strand_id
1 'polypeptide(L)' 'MKLEKIVCPHCQQRFTYYEVTNIVEHTRQLQPIECPYCRFIASKKIYNGYFVSQKLEDSDKKIKLKG' A
#
# COMPACT_ATOMS: atom_id res chain seq x y z
N MET A 1 -1.49 0.46 12.31
CA MET A 1 -1.30 0.46 10.84
C MET A 1 -1.97 1.71 10.27
N LYS A 2 -1.21 2.57 9.57
CA LYS A 2 -1.74 3.77 8.93
C LYS A 2 -2.05 3.43 7.46
N LEU A 3 -3.31 3.62 7.05
CA LEU A 3 -3.75 3.46 5.67
C LEU A 3 -3.64 4.81 4.95
N GLU A 4 -2.91 4.85 3.83
CA GLU A 4 -2.80 6.02 2.97
C GLU A 4 -3.56 5.77 1.66
N LYS A 5 -4.14 6.83 1.08
CA LYS A 5 -4.94 6.76 -0.16
C LYS A 5 -4.13 7.35 -1.32
N ILE A 6 -4.21 6.72 -2.49
CA ILE A 6 -3.57 7.20 -3.72
C ILE A 6 -4.42 6.86 -4.94
N VAL A 7 -4.24 7.61 -6.04
CA VAL A 7 -4.84 7.35 -7.35
C VAL A 7 -3.77 6.72 -8.25
N CYS A 8 -4.10 5.60 -8.90
CA CYS A 8 -3.19 4.99 -9.86
C CYS A 8 -3.08 5.88 -11.12
N PRO A 9 -1.85 6.28 -11.55
CA PRO A 9 -1.69 7.10 -12.74
C PRO A 9 -1.98 6.33 -14.05
N HIS A 10 -1.99 5.00 -14.01
CA HIS A 10 -2.23 4.15 -15.19
C HIS A 10 -3.72 3.86 -15.42
N CYS A 11 -4.44 3.39 -14.39
CA CYS A 11 -5.85 3.00 -14.53
C CYS A 11 -6.84 3.95 -13.84
N GLN A 12 -6.36 5.04 -13.23
CA GLN A 12 -7.16 6.05 -12.52
C GLN A 12 -7.97 5.55 -11.31
N GLN A 13 -7.84 4.28 -10.94
CA GLN A 13 -8.50 3.71 -9.76
C GLN A 13 -7.88 4.23 -8.46
N ARG A 14 -8.75 4.52 -7.49
CA ARG A 14 -8.34 4.89 -6.13
C ARG A 14 -8.13 3.64 -5.29
N PHE A 15 -7.05 3.61 -4.52
CA PHE A 15 -6.76 2.48 -3.64
C PHE A 15 -6.04 2.94 -2.37
N THR A 16 -5.96 2.05 -1.39
CA THR A 16 -5.19 2.28 -0.16
C THR A 16 -3.90 1.47 -0.19
N TYR A 17 -2.91 1.92 0.57
CA TYR A 17 -1.81 1.08 0.96
C TYR A 17 -1.51 1.28 2.43
N TYR A 18 -0.92 0.27 3.04
CA TYR A 18 -0.32 0.37 4.34
C TYR A 18 1.07 -0.24 4.29
N GLU A 19 1.86 0.17 5.24
CA GLU A 19 3.20 -0.33 5.42
C GLU A 19 3.19 -1.54 6.35
N VAL A 20 3.96 -2.57 5.99
CA VAL A 20 4.30 -3.66 6.88
C VAL A 20 5.75 -3.50 7.31
N THR A 21 5.90 -3.12 8.57
CA THR A 21 7.17 -3.12 9.30
C THR A 21 7.37 -4.54 9.85
N ASN A 22 8.38 -5.27 9.37
CA ASN A 22 8.85 -6.45 10.08
C ASN A 22 10.31 -6.80 9.74
N ILE A 23 11.17 -6.54 10.73
CA ILE A 23 12.37 -7.30 11.13
C ILE A 23 13.47 -7.43 10.08
N VAL A 24 14.48 -6.56 10.17
CA VAL A 24 15.95 -6.73 10.10
C VAL A 24 16.49 -5.31 9.87
N GLU A 25 17.61 -4.92 10.48
CA GLU A 25 18.30 -3.64 10.19
C GLU A 25 18.75 -3.59 8.72
N HIS A 26 17.83 -3.32 7.79
CA HIS A 26 18.15 -3.07 6.39
C HIS A 26 18.19 -1.57 6.16
N THR A 27 19.24 -1.15 5.47
CA THR A 27 19.36 0.16 4.85
C THR A 27 18.09 0.52 4.09
N ARG A 28 17.61 1.74 4.31
CA ARG A 28 16.52 2.40 3.58
C ARG A 28 16.62 2.14 2.07
N GLN A 29 15.63 1.44 1.49
CA GLN A 29 15.58 1.13 0.05
C GLN A 29 14.33 1.73 -0.60
N LEU A 30 14.39 1.96 -1.91
CA LEU A 30 13.26 2.42 -2.70
C LEU A 30 12.26 1.28 -2.91
N GLN A 31 11.10 1.36 -2.27
CA GLN A 31 10.08 0.32 -2.26
C GLN A 31 8.87 0.71 -3.13
N PRO A 32 8.34 -0.21 -3.94
CA PRO A 32 7.22 0.07 -4.83
C PRO A 32 5.89 0.08 -4.08
N ILE A 33 4.97 0.92 -4.54
CA ILE A 33 3.55 0.90 -4.19
C ILE A 33 2.79 0.47 -5.45
N GLU A 34 2.37 -0.78 -5.47
CA GLU A 34 1.70 -1.40 -6.62
C GLU A 34 0.20 -1.12 -6.59
N CYS A 35 -0.40 -0.89 -7.76
CA CYS A 35 -1.84 -0.76 -7.88
C CYS A 35 -2.51 -2.15 -7.84
N PRO A 36 -3.48 -2.40 -6.93
CA PRO A 36 -4.13 -3.70 -6.80
C PRO A 36 -5.12 -3.99 -7.94
N TYR A 37 -5.40 -3.00 -8.81
CA TYR A 37 -6.32 -3.14 -9.94
C TYR A 37 -5.60 -3.49 -11.25
N CYS A 38 -4.44 -2.89 -11.52
CA CYS A 38 -3.74 -3.04 -12.80
C CYS A 38 -2.25 -3.41 -12.67
N ARG A 39 -1.77 -3.66 -11.44
CA ARG A 39 -0.37 -4.06 -11.15
C ARG A 39 0.71 -3.04 -11.54
N PHE A 40 0.31 -1.85 -12.01
CA PHE A 40 1.23 -0.75 -12.27
C PHE A 40 1.85 -0.21 -10.98
N ILE A 41 3.15 0.12 -11.01
CA ILE A 41 3.84 0.79 -9.89
C ILE A 41 3.39 2.25 -9.83
N ALA A 42 2.38 2.53 -9.01
CA ALA A 42 1.77 3.85 -8.92
C ALA A 42 2.67 4.87 -8.23
N SER A 43 3.55 4.42 -7.33
CA SER A 43 4.51 5.27 -6.64
C SER A 43 5.67 4.44 -6.09
N LYS A 44 6.73 5.10 -5.63
CA LYS A 44 7.86 4.49 -4.92
C LYS A 44 8.25 5.37 -3.74
N LYS A 45 8.59 4.78 -2.59
CA LYS A 45 9.03 5.51 -1.39
C LYS A 45 10.23 4.82 -0.75
N ILE A 46 11.15 5.60 -0.20
CA ILE A 46 12.27 5.06 0.58
C ILE A 46 11.72 4.56 1.92
N TYR A 47 11.89 3.26 2.20
CA TYR A 47 11.35 2.65 3.41
C TYR A 47 12.16 1.43 3.88
N ASN A 48 11.92 0.99 5.13
CA ASN A 48 12.60 -0.14 5.80
C ASN A 48 11.76 -1.42 5.83
N GLY A 49 10.73 -1.49 5.01
CA GLY A 49 9.76 -2.59 4.97
C GLY A 49 9.16 -2.66 3.58
N TYR A 50 7.92 -3.13 3.47
CA TYR A 50 7.22 -3.15 2.18
C TYR A 50 5.83 -2.54 2.30
N PHE A 51 5.29 -2.10 1.17
CA PHE A 51 3.94 -1.56 1.07
C PHE A 51 3.00 -2.65 0.58
N VAL A 52 1.86 -2.78 1.26
CA VAL A 52 0.74 -3.63 0.84
C VAL A 52 -0.37 -2.73 0.38
N SER A 53 -0.78 -2.89 -0.88
CA SER A 53 -1.92 -2.19 -1.46
C SER A 53 -3.22 -2.99 -1.30
N GLN A 54 -4.33 -2.31 -1.07
CA GLN A 54 -5.67 -2.91 -1.02
C GLN A 54 -6.65 -2.09 -1.86
N LYS A 55 -7.63 -2.78 -2.46
CA LYS A 55 -8.79 -2.10 -3.04
C LYS A 55 -9.57 -1.41 -1.92
N LEU A 56 -10.30 -0.36 -2.25
CA LEU A 56 -11.09 0.38 -1.25
C LEU A 56 -12.13 -0.54 -0.58
N GLU A 57 -12.83 -1.34 -1.37
CA GLU A 57 -13.82 -2.33 -0.90
C GLU A 57 -13.28 -3.34 0.13
N ASP A 58 -12.01 -3.71 0.04
CA ASP A 58 -11.36 -4.64 0.96
C ASP A 58 -10.87 -3.96 2.24
N SER A 59 -10.59 -2.64 2.16
CA SER A 59 -10.15 -1.83 3.29
C SER A 59 -11.27 -1.61 4.29
N ASP A 60 -12.49 -1.37 3.79
CA ASP A 60 -13.68 -1.11 4.62
C ASP A 60 -14.10 -2.35 5.45
N LYS A 61 -13.86 -3.56 4.95
CA LYS A 61 -14.14 -4.81 5.69
C LYS A 61 -13.22 -5.01 6.90
N LYS A 62 -11.93 -4.65 6.79
CA LYS A 62 -10.96 -4.78 7.89
C LYS A 62 -11.26 -3.86 9.07
N ILE A 63 -11.89 -2.71 8.84
CA ILE A 63 -12.31 -1.80 9.91
C ILE A 63 -13.48 -2.40 10.70
N LYS A 64 -14.42 -3.06 10.02
CA LYS A 64 -15.61 -3.68 10.65
C LYS A 64 -15.33 -4.97 11.44
N LEU A 65 -14.25 -5.68 11.12
CA LEU A 65 -13.83 -6.91 11.83
C LEU A 65 -13.09 -6.66 13.16
N LYS A 66 -12.89 -5.39 13.54
CA LYS A 66 -12.29 -5.01 14.84
C LYS A 66 -13.30 -4.44 15.84
N GLY A 67 -14.60 -4.57 15.56
CA GLY A 67 -15.70 -4.18 16.44
C GLY A 67 -16.37 -5.38 17.09
#